data_AF-A0A8T2XIX0-F1
#
_entry.id   AF-A0A8T2XIX0-F1
#
_cell.length_a   1.000
_cell.length_b   1.000
_cell.length_c   1.000
_cell.angle_alpha   90.00
_cell.angle_beta   90.00
_cell.angle_gamma   90.00
#
_symmetry.space_group_name_H-M   'P 1'
#
loop_
_entity.id
_entity.type
_entity.pdbx_description
1 polymer ?
#
loop_
_entity_poly.entity_id
_entity_poly.type
_entity_poly.pdbx_seq_one_letter_code
_entity_poly.pdbx_strand_id
1 'polypeptide(L)'
;MGSKTIVSLLFHVIIVSITLTDAQFCYTTGNFTANSTYAKNRDLVLRSLASNVTNKGGFYNTTIGLGNDTVYGIVLCMASPSAEKCSSCVSSAIQTLMAACPNQKEAISWGGNPVPCIVHYANRYFLGSLEPSPPSAFYNTGILDATFRQFDQFWSGLGETVTRASTSSSRLMPVAETADLSSTQKIYVFMQCTPDVSPSNCSVCLQQSVDAYKSCCYGHQGGGAQKPNCVFRWDLYPFYDLFPQVTSPPPSPSPSPPSPPSPPFVISSPPPTNTTIRKGKENTASRTVIVTIVPTAIFLALVILILTIFCFRKPKQEVKNFDEISITKCWEFKFATIKLATNDFSDDNKLGQGGFGAVYKGILADGQAIAVKRLSSNSGQGEVEFKNEVRLLAKLDHRNLVRLLGFCLEGTEKLLIYEFVPNSSLDQFIHDPNKRFILDWEKRYKIIEGIARGILYLHQDSQLRIIHRDLKPSNILLDGKMNAKISDFGMAKLMKTDQTHDAASRIAGTL
;
A
#
# COMPACT_ATOMS: atom_id res chain seq x y z
N MET A 1 -37.54 -13.74 22.22
CA MET A 1 -36.70 -12.57 21.85
C MET A 1 -36.25 -12.74 20.40
N GLY A 2 -36.21 -11.65 19.62
CA GLY A 2 -36.40 -11.72 18.16
C GLY A 2 -35.14 -11.78 17.29
N SER A 3 -35.34 -12.30 16.07
CA SER A 3 -34.37 -12.40 14.96
C SER A 3 -33.49 -11.15 14.72
N LYS A 4 -33.97 -9.95 15.07
CA LYS A 4 -33.23 -8.68 14.93
C LYS A 4 -31.88 -8.69 15.67
N THR A 5 -31.79 -9.34 16.83
CA THR A 5 -30.52 -9.42 17.59
C THR A 5 -29.48 -10.30 16.89
N ILE A 6 -29.92 -11.40 16.26
CA ILE A 6 -29.05 -12.33 15.52
C ILE A 6 -28.54 -11.68 14.24
N VAL A 7 -29.40 -10.97 13.51
CA VAL A 7 -28.99 -10.21 12.31
C VAL A 7 -27.99 -9.11 12.68
N SER A 8 -28.18 -8.40 13.79
CA SER A 8 -27.22 -7.39 14.26
C SER A 8 -25.85 -7.99 14.61
N LEU A 9 -25.82 -9.15 15.30
CA LEU A 9 -24.59 -9.88 15.62
C LEU A 9 -23.88 -10.38 14.35
N LEU A 10 -24.62 -10.95 13.40
CA LEU A 10 -24.07 -11.35 12.10
C LEU A 10 -23.51 -10.15 11.33
N PHE A 11 -24.21 -9.01 11.33
CA PHE A 11 -23.72 -7.78 10.68
C PHE A 11 -22.43 -7.25 11.33
N HIS A 12 -22.30 -7.33 12.66
CA HIS A 12 -21.06 -6.93 13.35
C HIS A 12 -19.91 -7.90 13.06
N VAL A 13 -20.16 -9.22 13.04
CA VAL A 13 -19.15 -10.23 12.66
C VAL A 13 -18.73 -10.06 11.20
N ILE A 14 -19.66 -9.75 10.29
CA ILE A 14 -19.36 -9.51 8.86
C ILE A 14 -18.61 -8.19 8.65
N ILE A 15 -18.98 -7.11 9.34
CA ILE A 15 -18.26 -5.82 9.26
C ILE A 15 -16.82 -5.97 9.80
N VAL A 16 -16.63 -6.68 10.92
CA VAL A 16 -15.30 -7.01 11.46
C VAL A 16 -14.50 -7.93 10.51
N SER A 17 -15.17 -8.66 9.60
CA SER A 17 -14.53 -9.56 8.63
C SER A 17 -14.20 -8.91 7.28
N ILE A 18 -14.60 -7.66 7.01
CA ILE A 18 -14.42 -6.99 5.70
C ILE A 18 -13.48 -5.76 5.78
N THR A 19 -12.84 -5.51 6.94
CA THR A 19 -11.67 -4.62 7.03
C THR A 19 -10.35 -5.42 7.01
N LEU A 20 -10.22 -6.33 6.04
CA LEU A 20 -8.93 -6.94 5.69
C LEU A 20 -8.27 -6.12 4.58
N THR A 21 -7.47 -5.14 4.99
CA THR A 21 -6.32 -4.73 4.18
C THR A 21 -5.47 -5.96 3.91
N ASP A 22 -5.14 -6.28 2.66
CA ASP A 22 -4.34 -7.47 2.31
C ASP A 22 -3.01 -7.47 3.08
N ALA A 23 -2.95 -8.28 4.14
CA ALA A 23 -1.80 -8.45 5.02
C ALA A 23 -0.82 -9.50 4.47
N GLN A 24 -1.02 -9.92 3.22
CA GLN A 24 -0.31 -11.00 2.56
C GLN A 24 -0.03 -10.65 1.09
N PHE A 25 1.12 -11.08 0.58
CA PHE A 25 1.57 -10.82 -0.78
C PHE A 25 2.13 -12.10 -1.40
N CYS A 26 1.61 -12.46 -2.57
CA CYS A 26 2.04 -13.63 -3.34
C CYS A 26 2.97 -13.18 -4.48
N TYR A 27 4.17 -13.75 -4.56
CA TYR A 27 5.12 -13.38 -5.62
C TYR A 27 4.84 -14.17 -6.91
N THR A 28 5.16 -13.56 -8.05
CA THR A 28 5.05 -14.17 -9.39
C THR A 28 6.33 -14.90 -9.82
N THR A 29 7.27 -15.13 -8.91
CA THR A 29 8.60 -15.73 -9.15
C THR A 29 8.56 -17.22 -9.52
N GLY A 30 7.43 -17.89 -9.32
CA GLY A 30 7.18 -19.23 -9.83
C GLY A 30 5.99 -19.91 -9.15
N ASN A 31 5.40 -20.90 -9.82
CA ASN A 31 4.31 -21.72 -9.27
C ASN A 31 4.75 -23.18 -9.09
N PHE A 32 4.03 -23.91 -8.25
CA PHE A 32 4.17 -25.36 -8.07
C PHE A 32 2.81 -26.06 -8.23
N THR A 33 2.79 -27.37 -8.46
CA THR A 33 1.56 -28.19 -8.57
C THR A 33 1.18 -28.78 -7.22
N ALA A 34 -0.10 -28.82 -6.85
CA ALA A 34 -0.59 -29.20 -5.52
C ALA A 34 -0.02 -30.53 -4.93
N ASN A 35 0.34 -31.51 -5.77
CA ASN A 35 0.88 -32.80 -5.34
C ASN A 35 2.42 -32.92 -5.41
N SER A 36 3.16 -31.85 -5.72
CA SER A 36 4.62 -31.89 -5.83
C SER A 36 5.31 -32.09 -4.48
N THR A 37 6.59 -32.48 -4.52
CA THR A 37 7.45 -32.53 -3.33
C THR A 37 7.60 -31.13 -2.71
N TYR A 38 7.79 -30.08 -3.53
CA TYR A 38 7.74 -28.68 -3.09
C TYR A 38 6.48 -28.33 -2.29
N ALA A 39 5.29 -28.75 -2.74
CA ALA A 39 4.03 -28.50 -2.04
C ALA A 39 4.04 -29.08 -0.62
N LYS A 40 4.48 -30.33 -0.49
CA LYS A 40 4.62 -31.03 0.81
C LYS A 40 5.66 -30.36 1.70
N ASN A 41 6.79 -29.95 1.14
CA ASN A 41 7.86 -29.28 1.89
C ASN A 41 7.41 -27.89 2.39
N ARG A 42 6.70 -27.12 1.57
CA ARG A 42 6.12 -25.82 1.96
C ARG A 42 5.13 -25.98 3.11
N ASP A 43 4.24 -26.96 3.01
CA ASP A 43 3.28 -27.28 4.05
C ASP A 43 3.95 -27.70 5.37
N LEU A 44 5.05 -28.48 5.31
CA LEU A 44 5.86 -28.82 6.47
C LEU A 44 6.56 -27.59 7.08
N VAL A 45 7.13 -26.71 6.25
CA VAL A 45 7.72 -25.44 6.71
C VAL A 45 6.68 -24.63 7.47
N LEU A 46 5.56 -24.29 6.83
CA LEU A 46 4.53 -23.44 7.42
C LEU A 46 3.98 -24.00 8.73
N ARG A 47 3.60 -25.29 8.77
CA ARG A 47 3.08 -25.94 9.99
C ARG A 47 4.09 -25.96 11.14
N SER A 48 5.39 -25.89 10.86
CA SER A 48 6.44 -25.85 11.90
C SER A 48 6.65 -24.48 12.54
N LEU A 49 6.24 -23.37 11.88
CA LEU A 49 6.64 -22.03 12.28
C LEU A 49 6.04 -21.61 13.64
N ALA A 50 4.74 -21.82 13.85
CA ALA A 50 4.01 -21.32 15.03
C ALA A 50 4.50 -21.91 16.36
N SER A 51 4.90 -23.19 16.38
CA SER A 51 5.43 -23.85 17.59
C SER A 51 6.92 -23.61 17.80
N ASN A 52 7.71 -23.46 16.72
CA ASN A 52 9.14 -23.19 16.85
C ASN A 52 9.41 -21.73 17.22
N VAL A 53 8.65 -20.76 16.70
CA VAL A 53 8.88 -19.34 17.01
C VAL A 53 8.66 -19.02 18.50
N THR A 54 7.66 -19.63 19.13
CA THR A 54 7.40 -19.48 20.57
C THR A 54 8.52 -20.11 21.38
N ASN A 55 8.89 -21.35 21.07
CA ASN A 55 10.00 -22.08 21.72
C ASN A 55 11.37 -21.43 21.52
N LYS A 56 11.56 -20.66 20.44
CA LYS A 56 12.80 -19.95 20.11
C LYS A 56 12.76 -18.46 20.51
N GLY A 57 11.75 -18.01 21.25
CA GLY A 57 11.70 -16.66 21.81
C GLY A 57 11.45 -15.56 20.79
N GLY A 58 10.48 -15.76 19.90
CA GLY A 58 9.95 -14.73 19.01
C GLY A 58 10.52 -14.71 17.58
N PHE A 59 11.61 -15.42 17.30
CA PHE A 59 12.18 -15.53 15.95
C PHE A 59 12.65 -16.95 15.63
N TYR A 60 12.33 -17.43 14.43
CA TYR A 60 12.76 -18.73 13.93
C TYR A 60 12.91 -18.72 12.40
N ASN A 61 13.88 -19.47 11.87
CA ASN A 61 14.02 -19.77 10.46
C ASN A 61 14.21 -21.28 10.27
N THR A 62 13.87 -21.78 9.08
CA THR A 62 13.92 -23.21 8.76
C THR A 62 14.13 -23.45 7.28
N THR A 63 14.51 -24.67 6.91
CA THR A 63 14.71 -25.11 5.53
C THR A 63 14.33 -26.58 5.42
N ILE A 64 13.47 -26.93 4.46
CA ILE A 64 13.01 -28.30 4.22
C ILE A 64 13.06 -28.61 2.73
N GLY A 65 13.54 -29.81 2.38
CA GLY A 65 13.68 -30.27 0.99
C GLY A 65 15.10 -30.14 0.44
N LEU A 66 15.29 -30.65 -0.79
CA LEU A 66 16.57 -30.69 -1.49
C LEU A 66 16.40 -30.22 -2.94
N GLY A 67 17.41 -29.53 -3.47
CA GLY A 67 17.41 -29.05 -4.86
C GLY A 67 16.20 -28.16 -5.19
N ASN A 68 15.53 -28.46 -6.29
CA ASN A 68 14.39 -27.68 -6.79
C ASN A 68 13.13 -27.74 -5.90
N ASP A 69 13.10 -28.64 -4.92
CA ASP A 69 12.02 -28.81 -3.95
C ASP A 69 12.36 -28.20 -2.57
N THR A 70 13.49 -27.50 -2.42
CA THR A 70 13.85 -26.81 -1.18
C THR A 70 12.96 -25.59 -0.92
N VAL A 71 12.46 -25.48 0.31
CA VAL A 71 11.69 -24.34 0.81
C VAL A 71 12.42 -23.73 1.99
N TYR A 72 12.69 -22.43 1.91
CA TYR A 72 13.21 -21.62 3.00
C TYR A 72 12.03 -20.91 3.67
N GLY A 73 12.03 -20.84 5.00
CA GLY A 73 10.97 -20.17 5.77
C GLY A 73 11.54 -19.35 6.92
N ILE A 74 10.92 -18.21 7.20
CA ILE A 74 11.24 -17.32 8.32
C ILE A 74 9.95 -16.90 9.03
N VAL A 75 10.05 -16.68 10.34
CA VAL A 75 8.95 -16.18 11.16
C VAL A 75 9.46 -15.27 12.27
N LEU A 76 8.78 -14.12 12.45
CA LEU A 76 9.04 -13.14 13.51
C LEU A 76 7.74 -12.74 14.19
N CYS A 77 7.63 -12.95 15.50
CA CYS A 77 6.60 -12.33 16.33
C CYS A 77 7.13 -10.97 16.83
N MET A 78 6.54 -9.88 16.35
CA MET A 78 6.99 -8.54 16.70
C MET A 78 6.52 -8.11 18.08
N ALA A 79 7.17 -7.09 18.66
CA ALA A 79 6.75 -6.43 19.90
C ALA A 79 6.78 -7.30 21.17
N SER A 80 7.62 -8.34 21.21
CA SER A 80 7.81 -9.24 22.37
C SER A 80 6.49 -9.76 22.99
N PRO A 81 5.57 -10.35 22.20
CA PRO A 81 4.24 -10.70 22.66
C PRO A 81 4.27 -12.01 23.46
N SER A 82 3.19 -12.29 24.20
CA SER A 82 3.04 -13.60 24.86
C SER A 82 3.07 -14.73 23.82
N ALA A 83 3.53 -15.92 24.23
CA ALA A 83 3.61 -17.09 23.34
C ALA A 83 2.26 -17.40 22.66
N GLU A 84 1.14 -17.17 23.36
CA GLU A 84 -0.22 -17.31 22.84
C GLU A 84 -0.53 -16.30 21.72
N LYS A 85 -0.27 -15.00 21.95
CA LYS A 85 -0.45 -13.93 20.94
C LYS A 85 0.43 -14.19 19.70
N CYS A 86 1.69 -14.60 19.93
CA CYS A 86 2.64 -14.98 18.90
C CYS A 86 2.13 -16.16 18.04
N SER A 87 1.77 -17.28 18.68
CA SER A 87 1.27 -18.49 18.01
C SER A 87 -0.03 -18.22 17.25
N SER A 88 -0.95 -17.44 17.83
CA SER A 88 -2.22 -17.05 17.22
C SER A 88 -2.02 -16.22 15.95
N CYS A 89 -1.18 -15.18 16.00
CA CYS A 89 -0.87 -14.36 14.82
C CYS A 89 -0.26 -15.21 13.71
N VAL A 90 0.76 -16.02 14.01
CA VAL A 90 1.46 -16.84 13.02
C VAL A 90 0.53 -17.89 12.40
N SER A 91 -0.33 -18.52 13.20
CA SER A 91 -1.33 -19.48 12.71
C SER A 91 -2.34 -18.83 11.75
N SER A 92 -2.83 -17.63 12.09
CA SER A 92 -3.73 -16.84 11.25
C SER A 92 -3.06 -16.37 9.94
N ALA A 93 -1.81 -15.90 10.02
CA ALA A 93 -1.02 -15.51 8.87
C ALA A 93 -0.77 -16.69 7.92
N ILE A 94 -0.47 -17.88 8.44
CA ILE A 94 -0.32 -19.11 7.64
C ILE A 94 -1.63 -19.48 6.93
N GLN A 95 -2.76 -19.46 7.63
CA GLN A 95 -4.07 -19.79 7.03
C GLN A 95 -4.41 -18.82 5.89
N THR A 96 -4.23 -17.52 6.13
CA THR A 96 -4.43 -16.47 5.13
C THR A 96 -3.47 -16.63 3.93
N LEU A 97 -2.19 -16.93 4.17
CA LEU A 97 -1.20 -17.21 3.12
C LEU A 97 -1.57 -18.44 2.27
N MET A 98 -2.02 -19.52 2.89
CA MET A 98 -2.39 -20.74 2.15
C MET A 98 -3.66 -20.55 1.31
N ALA A 99 -4.58 -19.70 1.77
CA ALA A 99 -5.79 -19.35 1.03
C ALA A 99 -5.53 -18.37 -0.13
N ALA A 100 -4.76 -17.31 0.12
CA ALA A 100 -4.48 -16.27 -0.88
C ALA A 100 -3.40 -16.67 -1.90
N CYS A 101 -2.40 -17.44 -1.48
CA CYS A 101 -1.26 -17.87 -2.29
C CYS A 101 -1.23 -19.41 -2.43
N PRO A 102 -2.23 -20.02 -3.11
CA PRO A 102 -2.42 -21.46 -3.09
C PRO A 102 -1.27 -22.25 -3.73
N ASN A 103 -0.65 -21.71 -4.78
CA ASN A 103 0.32 -22.41 -5.64
C ASN A 103 1.62 -21.64 -5.93
N GLN A 104 1.84 -20.48 -5.32
CA GLN A 104 3.05 -19.67 -5.50
C GLN A 104 4.22 -20.26 -4.70
N LYS A 105 5.42 -20.23 -5.28
CA LYS A 105 6.65 -20.68 -4.63
C LYS A 105 7.23 -19.67 -3.63
N GLU A 106 6.69 -18.46 -3.57
CA GLU A 106 7.11 -17.44 -2.62
C GLU A 106 5.94 -16.56 -2.21
N ALA A 107 5.77 -16.35 -0.90
CA ALA A 107 4.78 -15.43 -0.35
C ALA A 107 5.15 -14.97 1.06
N ILE A 108 4.72 -13.75 1.41
CA ILE A 108 4.91 -13.11 2.72
C ILE A 108 3.59 -12.64 3.30
N SER A 109 3.42 -12.72 4.62
CA SER A 109 2.40 -12.01 5.37
C SER A 109 2.99 -11.33 6.61
N TRP A 110 2.40 -10.21 7.01
CA TRP A 110 2.73 -9.48 8.24
C TRP A 110 1.68 -9.66 9.36
N GLY A 111 0.73 -10.57 9.16
CA GLY A 111 -0.28 -10.92 10.16
C GLY A 111 -1.35 -9.84 10.39
N GLY A 112 -2.15 -10.03 11.45
CA GLY A 112 -3.29 -9.16 11.77
C GLY A 112 -3.52 -9.02 13.29
N ASN A 113 -4.36 -8.06 13.66
CA ASN A 113 -4.59 -7.57 15.03
C ASN A 113 -4.64 -8.64 16.14
N PRO A 114 -4.13 -8.35 17.36
CA PRO A 114 -3.63 -7.04 17.80
C PRO A 114 -2.12 -6.81 17.63
N VAL A 115 -1.33 -7.83 17.24
CA VAL A 115 0.14 -7.74 17.13
C VAL A 115 0.60 -8.29 15.78
N PRO A 116 1.46 -7.58 15.02
CA PRO A 116 1.95 -8.06 13.73
C PRO A 116 2.99 -9.18 13.88
N CYS A 117 3.04 -10.06 12.89
CA CYS A 117 4.03 -11.12 12.81
C CYS A 117 4.40 -11.40 11.35
N ILE A 118 5.70 -11.50 11.06
CA ILE A 118 6.16 -11.85 9.71
C ILE A 118 6.12 -13.36 9.54
N VAL A 119 5.54 -13.83 8.44
CA VAL A 119 5.65 -15.20 7.92
C VAL A 119 6.02 -15.10 6.45
N HIS A 120 7.22 -15.54 6.06
CA HIS A 120 7.68 -15.52 4.66
C HIS A 120 8.31 -16.86 4.31
N TYR A 121 7.92 -17.42 3.16
CA TYR A 121 8.55 -18.60 2.58
C TYR A 121 8.94 -18.35 1.13
N ALA A 122 10.00 -19.02 0.66
CA ALA A 122 10.48 -18.92 -0.72
C ALA A 122 11.17 -20.20 -1.22
N ASN A 123 11.27 -20.38 -2.54
CA ASN A 123 12.10 -21.41 -3.19
C ASN A 123 13.55 -20.96 -3.49
N ARG A 124 13.92 -19.76 -3.05
CA ARG A 124 15.27 -19.17 -3.17
C ARG A 124 15.82 -18.94 -1.77
N TYR A 125 17.14 -18.98 -1.62
CA TYR A 125 17.77 -18.57 -0.36
C TYR A 125 17.63 -17.05 -0.20
N PHE A 126 17.09 -16.61 0.93
CA PHE A 126 16.88 -15.17 1.24
C PHE A 126 17.27 -14.79 2.68
N LEU A 127 17.61 -15.76 3.53
CA LEU A 127 17.94 -15.54 4.94
C LEU A 127 19.20 -14.67 5.07
N GLY A 128 19.13 -13.62 5.89
CA GLY A 128 20.18 -12.63 6.13
C GLY A 128 20.42 -11.64 4.98
N SER A 129 19.65 -11.75 3.89
CA SER A 129 19.68 -10.78 2.78
C SER A 129 18.68 -9.65 3.02
N LEU A 130 19.01 -8.45 2.51
CA LEU A 130 18.09 -7.32 2.55
C LEU A 130 17.07 -7.44 1.41
N GLU A 131 15.81 -7.64 1.77
CA GLU A 131 14.65 -7.78 0.90
C GLU A 131 13.86 -6.46 0.90
N PRO A 132 13.99 -5.59 -0.13
CA PRO A 132 13.42 -4.25 -0.12
C PRO A 132 11.92 -4.20 -0.49
N SER A 133 11.37 -5.32 -0.99
CA SER A 133 10.06 -5.43 -1.63
C SER A 133 9.38 -6.75 -1.24
N PRO A 134 8.04 -6.81 -1.13
CA PRO A 134 7.08 -5.70 -1.23
C PRO A 134 7.18 -4.73 -0.03
N PRO A 135 7.18 -3.41 -0.26
CA PRO A 135 6.87 -2.45 0.80
C PRO A 135 5.35 -2.35 0.98
N SER A 136 4.88 -2.26 2.22
CA SER A 136 3.51 -1.94 2.57
C SER A 136 3.49 -0.72 3.48
N ALA A 137 2.59 0.24 3.27
CA ALA A 137 2.43 1.41 4.12
C ALA A 137 0.95 1.57 4.48
N PHE A 138 0.67 1.95 5.72
CA PHE A 138 -0.67 2.09 6.28
C PHE A 138 -0.73 3.35 7.14
N TYR A 139 -1.87 4.02 7.19
CA TYR A 139 -2.02 5.29 7.92
C TYR A 139 -3.43 5.41 8.50
N ASN A 140 -3.54 6.19 9.58
CA ASN A 140 -4.82 6.56 10.18
C ASN A 140 -5.43 7.71 9.39
N THR A 141 -6.75 7.71 9.22
CA THR A 141 -7.46 8.73 8.41
C THR A 141 -7.51 10.12 9.06
N GLY A 142 -7.21 10.24 10.36
CA GLY A 142 -7.09 11.54 11.03
C GLY A 142 -5.92 12.37 10.49
N ILE A 143 -6.08 13.69 10.44
CA ILE A 143 -5.07 14.65 9.96
C ILE A 143 -4.51 15.44 11.15
N LEU A 144 -3.18 15.55 11.23
CA LEU A 144 -2.50 16.41 12.21
C LEU A 144 -2.71 17.87 11.83
N ASP A 145 -3.04 18.71 12.82
CA ASP A 145 -3.15 20.15 12.61
C ASP A 145 -1.81 20.76 12.18
N ALA A 146 -1.86 21.72 11.26
CA ALA A 146 -0.69 22.31 10.62
C ALA A 146 0.18 23.15 11.58
N THR A 147 -0.29 23.37 12.81
CA THR A 147 0.35 24.20 13.83
C THR A 147 1.48 23.47 14.59
N PHE A 148 1.61 22.15 14.47
CA PHE A 148 2.54 21.33 15.26
C PHE A 148 4.01 21.36 14.77
N ARG A 149 4.73 22.46 15.01
CA ARG A 149 6.21 22.52 14.84
C ARG A 149 6.97 21.40 15.58
N GLN A 150 6.38 20.87 16.67
CA GLN A 150 6.91 19.75 17.45
C GLN A 150 6.88 18.43 16.67
N PHE A 151 5.97 18.28 15.69
CA PHE A 151 5.93 17.11 14.81
C PHE A 151 7.11 17.08 13.82
N ASP A 152 7.51 18.23 13.27
CA ASP A 152 8.69 18.33 12.40
C ASP A 152 9.98 17.97 13.16
N GLN A 153 10.11 18.43 14.40
CA GLN A 153 11.22 18.11 15.30
C GLN A 153 11.27 16.61 15.62
N PHE A 154 10.15 16.04 16.04
CA PHE A 154 9.99 14.60 16.24
C PHE A 154 10.40 13.80 14.99
N TRP A 155 9.89 14.19 13.81
CA TRP A 155 10.16 13.48 12.56
C TRP A 155 11.63 13.53 12.16
N SER A 156 12.30 14.65 12.45
CA SER A 156 13.73 14.82 12.22
C SER A 156 14.57 13.95 13.16
N GLY A 157 14.09 13.71 14.39
CA GLY A 157 14.73 12.83 15.37
C GLY A 157 14.65 11.33 15.06
N LEU A 158 13.75 10.89 14.17
CA LEU A 158 13.56 9.47 13.86
C LEU A 158 14.83 8.75 13.35
N GLY A 159 15.82 9.47 12.80
CA GLY A 159 17.11 8.89 12.41
C GLY A 159 17.92 8.33 13.58
N GLU A 160 17.78 8.90 14.77
CA GLU A 160 18.39 8.37 16.00
C GLU A 160 17.67 7.10 16.47
N THR A 161 16.33 7.08 16.43
CA THR A 161 15.51 5.89 16.72
C THR A 161 15.82 4.75 15.74
N VAL A 162 15.98 5.03 14.44
CA VAL A 162 16.45 4.07 13.42
C VAL A 162 17.83 3.52 13.79
N THR A 163 18.76 4.39 14.17
CA THR A 163 20.11 3.98 14.57
C THR A 163 20.06 3.05 15.78
N ARG A 164 19.31 3.41 16.82
CA ARG A 164 19.13 2.63 18.06
C ARG A 164 18.43 1.29 17.81
N ALA A 165 17.42 1.25 16.93
CA ALA A 165 16.76 0.02 16.52
C ALA A 165 17.72 -0.91 15.77
N SER A 166 18.61 -0.35 14.95
CA SER A 166 19.60 -1.11 14.18
C SER A 166 20.78 -1.65 14.99
N THR A 167 21.12 -1.03 16.13
CA THR A 167 22.25 -1.42 16.99
C THR A 167 21.84 -2.00 18.34
N SER A 168 20.55 -2.25 18.54
CA SER A 168 20.00 -2.86 19.76
C SER A 168 20.73 -4.17 20.12
N SER A 169 21.07 -4.35 21.39
CA SER A 169 21.65 -5.61 21.90
C SER A 169 20.61 -6.71 22.12
N SER A 170 19.31 -6.38 21.99
CA SER A 170 18.23 -7.35 22.09
C SER A 170 18.20 -8.27 20.86
N ARG A 171 18.15 -9.59 21.08
CA ARG A 171 18.08 -10.59 20.00
C ARG A 171 16.93 -10.38 19.02
N LEU A 172 15.85 -9.72 19.43
CA LEU A 172 14.70 -9.42 18.56
C LEU A 172 14.79 -8.04 17.87
N MET A 173 15.80 -7.22 18.20
CA MET A 173 16.00 -5.86 17.70
C MET A 173 14.79 -4.88 17.82
N PRO A 174 13.91 -4.91 18.85
CA PRO A 174 12.85 -3.93 18.98
C PRO A 174 13.36 -2.64 19.65
N VAL A 175 12.78 -1.52 19.25
CA VAL A 175 12.83 -0.24 19.95
C VAL A 175 11.41 0.31 20.03
N ALA A 176 11.02 0.77 21.22
CA ALA A 176 9.74 1.41 21.48
C ALA A 176 9.98 2.69 22.30
N GLU A 177 9.50 3.82 21.81
CA GLU A 177 9.83 5.16 22.32
C GLU A 177 8.60 6.06 22.37
N THR A 178 8.66 7.13 23.17
CA THR A 178 7.62 8.16 23.21
C THR A 178 8.20 9.56 23.13
N ALA A 179 7.51 10.45 22.44
CA ALA A 179 7.85 11.87 22.34
C ALA A 179 6.62 12.74 22.65
N ASP A 180 6.82 13.96 23.15
CA ASP A 180 5.73 14.92 23.39
C ASP A 180 5.39 15.68 22.09
N LEU A 181 4.12 15.71 21.72
CA LEU A 181 3.57 16.47 20.58
C LEU A 181 2.84 17.74 21.03
N SER A 182 2.37 17.74 22.28
CA SER A 182 1.84 18.90 22.98
C SER A 182 1.95 18.66 24.49
N SER A 183 1.47 19.60 25.32
CA SER A 183 1.38 19.40 26.77
C SER A 183 0.41 18.28 27.21
N THR A 184 -0.41 17.74 26.28
CA THR A 184 -1.43 16.73 26.56
C THR A 184 -1.38 15.51 25.64
N GLN A 185 -0.65 15.56 24.54
CA GLN A 185 -0.56 14.48 23.55
C GLN A 185 0.88 13.97 23.41
N LYS A 186 1.00 12.63 23.38
CA LYS A 186 2.25 11.92 23.13
C LYS A 186 2.18 11.18 21.80
N ILE A 187 3.32 11.12 21.13
CA ILE A 187 3.59 10.19 20.03
C ILE A 187 4.25 8.95 20.60
N TYR A 188 3.80 7.79 20.12
CA TYR A 188 4.32 6.47 20.42
C TYR A 188 4.99 5.93 19.15
N VAL A 189 6.23 5.45 19.23
CA VAL A 189 7.01 4.93 18.09
C VAL A 189 7.47 3.51 18.36
N PHE A 190 7.48 2.70 17.32
CA PHE A 190 8.02 1.36 17.32
C PHE A 190 8.80 1.08 16.04
N MET A 191 9.98 0.49 16.20
CA MET A 191 10.81 0.00 15.10
C MET A 191 11.35 -1.38 15.46
N GLN A 192 11.32 -2.31 14.50
CA GLN A 192 11.91 -3.64 14.66
C GLN A 192 12.40 -4.20 13.33
N CYS A 193 13.50 -4.96 13.36
CA CYS A 193 14.03 -5.72 12.22
C CYS A 193 13.95 -7.24 12.45
N THR A 194 14.05 -8.03 11.38
CA THR A 194 14.26 -9.48 11.48
C THR A 194 15.69 -9.75 11.97
N PRO A 195 15.90 -10.60 12.99
CA PRO A 195 17.23 -10.86 13.57
C PRO A 195 18.29 -11.52 12.66
N ASP A 196 17.94 -11.88 11.42
CA ASP A 196 18.86 -12.45 10.45
C ASP A 196 19.65 -11.39 9.67
N VAL A 197 19.15 -10.14 9.56
CA VAL A 197 19.86 -9.07 8.84
C VAL A 197 20.90 -8.36 9.71
N SER A 198 21.96 -7.87 9.08
CA SER A 198 22.99 -7.07 9.77
C SER A 198 22.45 -5.73 10.29
N PRO A 199 23.10 -5.11 11.30
CA PRO A 199 22.80 -3.74 11.74
C PRO A 199 22.72 -2.73 10.60
N SER A 200 23.65 -2.79 9.63
CA SER A 200 23.63 -1.92 8.44
C SER A 200 22.39 -2.14 7.57
N ASN A 201 22.02 -3.39 7.30
CA ASN A 201 20.82 -3.71 6.50
C ASN A 201 19.53 -3.35 7.24
N CYS A 202 19.49 -3.54 8.56
CA CYS A 202 18.37 -3.11 9.41
C CYS A 202 18.19 -1.59 9.37
N SER A 203 19.27 -0.83 9.54
CA SER A 203 19.28 0.64 9.44
C SER A 203 18.74 1.11 8.08
N VAL A 204 19.24 0.53 6.97
CA VAL A 204 18.76 0.83 5.61
C VAL A 204 17.28 0.47 5.45
N CYS A 205 16.83 -0.68 5.95
CA CYS A 205 15.43 -1.12 5.85
C CYS A 205 14.48 -0.15 6.59
N LEU A 206 14.81 0.19 7.84
CA LEU A 206 14.02 1.09 8.67
C LEU A 206 14.02 2.51 8.12
N GLN A 207 15.17 3.04 7.71
CA GLN A 207 15.25 4.37 7.09
C GLN A 207 14.41 4.44 5.80
N GLN A 208 14.50 3.44 4.92
CA GLN A 208 13.63 3.36 3.73
C GLN A 208 12.14 3.27 4.10
N SER A 209 11.79 2.68 5.23
CA SER A 209 10.40 2.56 5.68
C SER A 209 9.87 3.89 6.24
N VAL A 210 10.70 4.63 7.00
CA VAL A 210 10.39 6.00 7.45
C VAL A 210 10.27 6.95 6.25
N ASP A 211 11.17 6.88 5.28
CA ASP A 211 11.11 7.67 4.04
C ASP A 211 9.89 7.32 3.18
N ALA A 212 9.55 6.03 3.05
CA ALA A 212 8.35 5.59 2.33
C ALA A 212 7.08 6.13 3.00
N TYR A 213 6.98 6.02 4.33
CA TYR A 213 5.87 6.60 5.08
C TYR A 213 5.80 8.13 4.89
N LYS A 214 6.94 8.84 5.00
CA LYS A 214 6.98 10.29 4.78
C LYS A 214 6.52 10.68 3.35
N SER A 215 6.75 9.82 2.37
CA SER A 215 6.37 10.07 0.96
C SER A 215 4.89 9.84 0.65
N CYS A 216 4.22 8.94 1.38
CA CYS A 216 2.79 8.62 1.19
C CYS A 216 1.87 9.35 2.17
N CYS A 217 2.30 9.47 3.42
CA CYS A 217 1.40 9.45 4.58
C CYS A 217 1.77 10.50 5.65
N TYR A 218 2.63 11.46 5.30
CA TYR A 218 3.03 12.54 6.19
C TYR A 218 1.84 13.48 6.48
N GLY A 219 1.69 13.89 7.75
CA GLY A 219 0.55 14.68 8.21
C GLY A 219 -0.67 13.87 8.67
N HIS A 220 -0.67 12.54 8.53
CA HIS A 220 -1.69 11.69 9.16
C HIS A 220 -1.42 11.45 10.65
N GLN A 221 -2.46 11.26 11.47
CA GLN A 221 -2.38 11.01 12.92
C GLN A 221 -1.98 9.56 13.26
N GLY A 222 -0.81 9.13 12.79
CA GLY A 222 -0.29 7.77 13.00
C GLY A 222 -0.44 6.85 11.80
N GLY A 223 0.30 5.74 11.84
CA GLY A 223 0.48 4.80 10.75
C GLY A 223 1.84 4.11 10.81
N GLY A 224 2.29 3.54 9.69
CA GLY A 224 3.59 2.88 9.59
C GLY A 224 3.90 2.34 8.21
N ALA A 225 5.08 1.73 8.12
CA ALA A 225 5.56 1.05 6.92
C ALA A 225 6.23 -0.28 7.29
N GLN A 226 6.05 -1.28 6.45
CA GLN A 226 6.49 -2.66 6.64
C GLN A 226 7.19 -3.15 5.37
N LYS A 227 8.25 -3.92 5.57
CA LYS A 227 9.03 -4.64 4.55
C LYS A 227 9.28 -6.06 5.06
N PRO A 228 9.81 -6.99 4.24
CA PRO A 228 10.12 -8.34 4.70
C PRO A 228 11.08 -8.41 5.89
N ASN A 229 12.06 -7.49 5.99
CA ASN A 229 13.03 -7.48 7.11
C ASN A 229 12.76 -6.45 8.20
N CYS A 230 11.77 -5.56 8.10
CA CYS A 230 11.59 -4.52 9.10
C CYS A 230 10.19 -3.90 9.13
N VAL A 231 9.85 -3.32 10.28
CA VAL A 231 8.62 -2.55 10.52
C VAL A 231 8.94 -1.26 11.26
N PHE A 232 8.33 -0.18 10.79
CA PHE A 232 8.21 1.10 11.46
C PHE A 232 6.71 1.37 11.70
N ARG A 233 6.34 1.77 12.90
CA ARG A 233 4.98 2.24 13.25
C ARG A 233 5.08 3.40 14.23
N TRP A 234 4.16 4.36 14.10
CA TRP A 234 3.96 5.41 15.09
C TRP A 234 2.48 5.77 15.21
N ASP A 235 2.02 6.18 16.39
CA ASP A 235 0.63 6.56 16.63
C ASP A 235 0.53 7.60 17.75
N LEU A 236 -0.64 8.23 17.91
CA LEU A 236 -0.96 9.12 19.04
C LEU A 236 -1.54 8.36 20.25
N TYR A 237 -1.54 7.03 20.21
CA TYR A 237 -2.03 6.15 21.27
C TYR A 237 -1.06 4.96 21.46
N PRO A 238 -0.96 4.38 22.68
CA PRO A 238 -0.09 3.24 22.92
C PRO A 238 -0.63 1.98 22.22
N PHE A 239 0.28 1.17 21.67
CA PHE A 239 -0.05 -0.05 20.93
C PHE A 239 0.89 -1.23 21.27
N TYR A 240 0.48 -2.44 20.87
CA TYR A 240 1.18 -3.73 21.08
C TYR A 240 1.59 -4.05 22.53
N ASP A 241 0.93 -3.45 23.53
CA ASP A 241 1.28 -3.56 24.95
C ASP A 241 2.73 -3.15 25.30
N LEU A 242 3.41 -2.42 24.40
CA LEU A 242 4.81 -2.01 24.53
C LEU A 242 5.04 -0.84 25.48
N PHE A 243 3.97 -0.11 25.81
CA PHE A 243 4.05 1.15 26.55
C PHE A 243 3.32 1.00 27.88
N PRO A 244 3.95 1.33 29.02
CA PRO A 244 3.30 1.28 30.32
C PRO A 244 2.05 2.16 30.33
N GLN A 245 0.93 1.59 30.78
CA GLN A 245 -0.28 2.36 31.04
C GLN A 245 0.03 3.38 32.16
N VAL A 246 -0.23 4.66 31.90
CA VAL A 246 -0.17 5.69 32.95
C VAL A 246 -1.39 5.49 33.85
N THR A 247 -1.21 4.69 34.91
CA THR A 247 -2.15 4.72 36.03
C THR A 247 -2.09 6.09 36.65
N SER A 248 -3.08 6.93 36.37
CA SER A 248 -3.33 8.14 37.15
C SER A 248 -3.37 7.76 38.64
N PRO A 249 -2.70 8.51 39.53
CA PRO A 249 -2.76 8.21 40.96
C PRO A 249 -4.22 8.21 41.43
N PRO A 250 -4.61 7.30 42.36
CA PRO A 250 -5.97 7.29 42.89
C PRO A 250 -6.32 8.66 43.49
N PRO A 251 -7.55 9.16 43.32
CA PRO A 251 -7.98 10.36 44.03
C PRO A 251 -7.83 10.14 45.54
N SER A 252 -7.22 11.11 46.22
CA SER A 252 -6.91 11.06 47.65
C SER A 252 -8.16 10.72 48.48
N PRO A 253 -8.09 9.82 49.47
CA PRO A 253 -9.25 9.44 50.25
C PRO A 253 -9.73 10.61 51.12
N SER A 254 -10.93 11.12 50.82
CA SER A 254 -11.69 11.95 51.75
C SER A 254 -12.07 11.12 52.99
N PRO A 255 -11.90 11.64 54.23
CA PRO A 255 -12.08 10.84 55.44
C PRO A 255 -13.55 10.52 55.69
N SER A 256 -13.91 9.23 55.65
CA SER A 256 -15.20 8.71 56.11
C SER A 256 -15.14 8.25 57.58
N PRO A 257 -16.25 8.30 58.35
CA PRO A 257 -16.24 8.03 59.79
C PRO A 257 -15.99 6.55 60.16
N PRO A 258 -15.59 6.25 61.41
CA PRO A 258 -15.25 4.89 61.83
C PRO A 258 -16.46 3.95 61.93
N SER A 259 -16.30 2.73 61.42
CA SER A 259 -17.27 1.63 61.53
C SER A 259 -16.96 0.69 62.70
N PRO A 260 -17.98 0.17 63.42
CA PRO A 260 -17.81 -0.78 64.54
C PRO A 260 -17.47 -2.22 64.10
N PRO A 261 -17.03 -3.11 65.03
CA PRO A 261 -16.30 -4.33 64.69
C PRO A 261 -17.16 -5.57 64.35
N SER A 262 -16.54 -6.48 63.59
CA SER A 262 -17.09 -7.76 63.10
C SER A 262 -17.14 -8.89 64.15
N PRO A 263 -18.09 -9.83 64.04
CA PRO A 263 -17.99 -11.19 64.58
C PRO A 263 -17.44 -12.22 63.55
N PRO A 264 -17.02 -13.44 63.96
CA PRO A 264 -16.07 -14.25 63.18
C PRO A 264 -16.60 -15.55 62.51
N PHE A 265 -15.78 -16.04 61.58
CA PHE A 265 -15.58 -17.43 61.08
C PHE A 265 -16.51 -18.58 61.53
N VAL A 266 -17.00 -19.35 60.55
CA VAL A 266 -17.27 -20.81 60.68
C VAL A 266 -16.85 -21.54 59.39
N ILE A 267 -16.28 -22.75 59.55
CA ILE A 267 -15.82 -23.68 58.51
C ILE A 267 -16.92 -24.74 58.23
N SER A 268 -17.11 -25.21 56.99
CA SER A 268 -17.75 -26.52 56.71
C SER A 268 -17.49 -27.08 55.29
N SER A 269 -17.71 -28.39 55.14
CA SER A 269 -17.22 -29.29 54.08
C SER A 269 -18.32 -29.76 53.07
N PRO A 270 -18.00 -30.54 52.00
CA PRO A 270 -18.95 -31.07 51.00
C PRO A 270 -19.39 -32.54 51.30
N PRO A 271 -20.13 -33.30 50.43
CA PRO A 271 -20.81 -32.97 49.17
C PRO A 271 -22.37 -33.02 49.31
N PRO A 272 -23.21 -34.04 48.94
CA PRO A 272 -23.06 -35.35 48.24
C PRO A 272 -23.80 -35.49 46.87
N THR A 273 -23.72 -36.69 46.27
CA THR A 273 -24.37 -37.18 45.02
C THR A 273 -25.85 -37.56 45.18
N ASN A 274 -26.63 -37.67 44.08
CA ASN A 274 -27.78 -38.59 44.08
C ASN A 274 -28.07 -39.23 42.69
N THR A 275 -28.51 -40.50 42.73
CA THR A 275 -28.72 -41.37 41.55
C THR A 275 -30.17 -41.87 41.54
N THR A 276 -30.81 -41.99 40.37
CA THR A 276 -32.01 -42.86 40.23
C THR A 276 -32.17 -43.37 38.81
N ILE A 277 -32.95 -44.46 38.66
CA ILE A 277 -32.75 -45.49 37.63
C ILE A 277 -34.10 -45.98 37.05
N ARG A 278 -34.09 -46.43 35.77
CA ARG A 278 -34.99 -47.38 35.06
C ARG A 278 -36.28 -46.93 34.30
N LYS A 279 -36.23 -47.25 32.99
CA LYS A 279 -37.14 -48.13 32.18
C LYS A 279 -38.29 -47.54 31.32
N GLY A 280 -38.40 -48.12 30.10
CA GLY A 280 -39.47 -47.97 29.09
C GLY A 280 -38.90 -47.42 27.76
N LYS A 281 -38.63 -48.20 26.69
CA LYS A 281 -39.55 -48.84 25.71
C LYS A 281 -40.61 -47.84 25.16
N GLU A 282 -40.88 -47.71 23.85
CA GLU A 282 -40.47 -48.47 22.65
C GLU A 282 -40.64 -47.60 21.37
N ASN A 283 -40.30 -48.14 20.18
CA ASN A 283 -40.23 -47.42 18.90
C ASN A 283 -41.58 -46.89 18.37
N THR A 284 -41.56 -45.76 17.66
CA THR A 284 -42.33 -45.61 16.40
C THR A 284 -41.63 -44.62 15.46
N ALA A 285 -41.42 -45.04 14.20
CA ALA A 285 -40.81 -44.21 13.16
C ALA A 285 -41.87 -43.64 12.20
N SER A 286 -41.42 -42.75 11.29
CA SER A 286 -42.14 -42.21 10.13
C SER A 286 -43.02 -40.97 10.33
N ARG A 287 -42.42 -39.77 10.14
CA ARG A 287 -42.97 -38.67 9.27
C ARG A 287 -42.07 -37.42 9.10
N THR A 288 -40.76 -37.49 9.34
CA THR A 288 -39.87 -36.29 9.40
C THR A 288 -38.81 -36.22 8.30
N VAL A 289 -39.18 -36.46 7.04
CA VAL A 289 -38.25 -36.37 5.88
C VAL A 289 -38.60 -35.22 4.90
N ILE A 290 -39.86 -34.76 4.88
CA ILE A 290 -40.33 -33.78 3.88
C ILE A 290 -40.08 -32.32 4.32
N VAL A 291 -39.99 -32.04 5.62
CA VAL A 291 -39.92 -30.66 6.17
C VAL A 291 -38.50 -30.05 6.11
N THR A 292 -37.44 -30.87 6.05
CA THR A 292 -36.05 -30.38 6.05
C THR A 292 -35.40 -30.33 4.66
N ILE A 293 -35.80 -31.22 3.75
CA ILE A 293 -35.20 -31.30 2.40
C ILE A 293 -35.65 -30.12 1.52
N VAL A 294 -36.93 -29.72 1.59
CA VAL A 294 -37.44 -28.63 0.74
C VAL A 294 -36.80 -27.27 1.08
N PRO A 295 -36.68 -26.83 2.35
CA PRO A 295 -36.00 -25.57 2.68
C PRO A 295 -34.51 -25.58 2.35
N THR A 296 -33.82 -26.72 2.55
CA THR A 296 -32.38 -26.82 2.24
C THR A 296 -32.11 -26.83 0.73
N ALA A 297 -32.93 -27.51 -0.07
CA ALA A 297 -32.84 -27.46 -1.53
C ALA A 297 -33.12 -26.04 -2.08
N ILE A 298 -34.13 -25.35 -1.56
CA ILE A 298 -34.43 -23.95 -1.94
C ILE A 298 -33.29 -23.02 -1.53
N PHE A 299 -32.73 -23.19 -0.32
CA PHE A 299 -31.58 -22.41 0.14
C PHE A 299 -30.34 -22.63 -0.73
N LEU A 300 -30.01 -23.89 -1.06
CA LEU A 300 -28.92 -24.23 -1.99
C LEU A 300 -29.14 -23.64 -3.39
N ALA A 301 -30.37 -23.71 -3.93
CA ALA A 301 -30.70 -23.10 -5.22
C ALA A 301 -30.53 -21.57 -5.20
N LEU A 302 -30.94 -20.90 -4.12
CA LEU A 302 -30.74 -19.45 -3.94
C LEU A 302 -29.27 -19.09 -3.77
N VAL A 303 -28.48 -19.87 -3.03
CA VAL A 303 -27.03 -19.68 -2.89
C VAL A 303 -26.34 -19.87 -4.24
N ILE A 304 -26.69 -20.88 -5.02
CA ILE A 304 -26.14 -21.10 -6.38
C ILE A 304 -26.57 -19.96 -7.32
N LEU A 305 -27.80 -19.45 -7.21
CA LEU A 305 -28.26 -18.29 -7.99
C LEU A 305 -27.49 -17.01 -7.61
N ILE A 306 -27.24 -16.76 -6.32
CA ILE A 306 -26.45 -15.63 -5.85
C ILE A 306 -24.99 -15.75 -6.29
N LEU A 307 -24.39 -16.94 -6.14
CA LEU A 307 -23.01 -17.21 -6.57
C LEU A 307 -22.86 -17.09 -8.09
N THR A 308 -23.82 -17.59 -8.88
CA THR A 308 -23.77 -17.38 -10.34
C THR A 308 -23.97 -15.91 -10.70
N ILE A 309 -24.87 -15.17 -10.06
CA ILE A 309 -24.97 -13.71 -10.24
C ILE A 309 -23.66 -13.00 -9.85
N PHE A 310 -22.94 -13.45 -8.81
CA PHE A 310 -21.63 -12.92 -8.41
C PHE A 310 -20.49 -13.32 -9.35
N CYS A 311 -20.49 -14.53 -9.92
CA CYS A 311 -19.49 -14.99 -10.89
C CYS A 311 -19.70 -14.39 -12.30
N PHE A 312 -20.96 -14.16 -12.70
CA PHE A 312 -21.29 -13.49 -13.96
C PHE A 312 -21.25 -11.96 -13.85
N ARG A 313 -21.40 -11.40 -12.65
CA ARG A 313 -20.88 -10.05 -12.34
C ARG A 313 -19.36 -10.11 -12.25
N LYS A 314 -18.69 -10.03 -13.41
CA LYS A 314 -17.29 -9.57 -13.44
C LYS A 314 -17.19 -8.34 -12.52
N PRO A 315 -16.25 -8.28 -11.56
CA PRO A 315 -16.00 -7.04 -10.87
C PRO A 315 -15.68 -6.01 -11.95
N LYS A 316 -16.45 -4.91 -11.99
CA LYS A 316 -15.90 -3.68 -12.54
C LYS A 316 -14.63 -3.45 -11.74
N GLN A 317 -13.53 -3.23 -12.45
CA GLN A 317 -12.26 -2.88 -11.84
C GLN A 317 -12.42 -1.47 -11.27
N GLU A 318 -12.97 -1.37 -10.06
CA GLU A 318 -12.99 -0.14 -9.30
C GLU A 318 -11.53 0.24 -9.05
N VAL A 319 -11.12 1.29 -9.76
CA VAL A 319 -9.96 2.09 -9.42
C VAL A 319 -10.12 2.44 -7.95
N LYS A 320 -9.27 1.87 -7.08
CA LYS A 320 -9.17 2.34 -5.69
C LYS A 320 -8.92 3.85 -5.76
N ASN A 321 -9.79 4.63 -5.11
CA ASN A 321 -9.81 6.08 -5.20
C ASN A 321 -8.40 6.66 -5.13
N PHE A 322 -8.06 7.51 -6.10
CA PHE A 322 -6.90 8.40 -6.02
C PHE A 322 -6.97 9.19 -4.70
N ASP A 323 -5.90 9.17 -3.90
CA ASP A 323 -5.88 9.83 -2.60
C ASP A 323 -6.25 11.32 -2.71
N GLU A 324 -7.22 11.74 -1.88
CA GLU A 324 -7.88 13.05 -1.93
C GLU A 324 -7.01 14.16 -1.31
N ILE A 325 -5.83 14.42 -1.89
CA ILE A 325 -5.02 15.62 -1.58
C ILE A 325 -4.68 16.38 -2.88
N SER A 326 -5.72 17.08 -3.35
CA SER A 326 -5.70 18.14 -4.37
C SER A 326 -5.33 17.71 -5.80
N ILE A 327 -6.27 17.04 -6.47
CA ILE A 327 -6.43 17.03 -7.95
C ILE A 327 -7.38 18.18 -8.36
N THR A 328 -7.23 19.37 -7.78
CA THR A 328 -8.19 20.47 -7.95
C THR A 328 -8.15 21.18 -9.32
N LYS A 329 -7.29 20.73 -10.24
CA LYS A 329 -7.00 21.45 -11.50
C LYS A 329 -7.03 20.58 -12.78
N CYS A 330 -7.26 19.27 -12.67
CA CYS A 330 -7.18 18.31 -13.77
C CYS A 330 -8.42 17.39 -13.73
N TRP A 331 -9.14 17.24 -14.85
CA TRP A 331 -10.47 16.58 -14.87
C TRP A 331 -10.37 15.09 -15.25
N GLU A 332 -11.21 14.25 -14.63
CA GLU A 332 -11.36 12.87 -15.07
C GLU A 332 -12.35 12.78 -16.25
N PHE A 333 -11.91 12.21 -17.37
CA PHE A 333 -12.71 12.01 -18.57
C PHE A 333 -13.12 10.54 -18.71
N LYS A 334 -14.38 10.29 -19.10
CA LYS A 334 -14.87 8.95 -19.45
C LYS A 334 -14.25 8.47 -20.76
N PHE A 335 -13.94 7.17 -20.87
CA PHE A 335 -13.31 6.63 -22.08
C PHE A 335 -14.18 6.88 -23.32
N ALA A 336 -15.50 6.71 -23.21
CA ALA A 336 -16.44 6.97 -24.31
C ALA A 336 -16.36 8.42 -24.85
N THR A 337 -16.17 9.42 -23.99
CA THR A 337 -16.02 10.82 -24.41
C THR A 337 -14.75 11.02 -25.23
N ILE A 338 -13.63 10.47 -24.76
CA ILE A 338 -12.33 10.59 -25.46
C ILE A 338 -12.33 9.77 -26.74
N LYS A 339 -12.93 8.57 -26.72
CA LYS A 339 -13.12 7.70 -27.89
C LYS A 339 -13.89 8.40 -29.01
N LEU A 340 -14.95 9.13 -28.67
CA LEU A 340 -15.69 9.95 -29.65
C LEU A 340 -14.83 11.13 -30.14
N ALA A 341 -14.17 11.85 -29.22
CA ALA A 341 -13.35 13.01 -29.55
C ALA A 341 -12.18 12.69 -30.50
N THR A 342 -11.59 11.49 -30.41
CA THR A 342 -10.47 11.03 -31.26
C THR A 342 -10.93 10.25 -32.51
N ASN A 343 -12.24 10.11 -32.75
CA ASN A 343 -12.83 9.25 -33.78
C ASN A 343 -12.31 7.79 -33.70
N ASP A 344 -12.58 7.13 -32.56
CA ASP A 344 -12.08 5.80 -32.19
C ASP A 344 -10.55 5.64 -32.32
N PHE A 345 -9.80 6.68 -31.95
CA PHE A 345 -8.35 6.72 -32.10
C PHE A 345 -7.89 6.41 -33.54
N SER A 346 -8.61 6.92 -34.56
CA SER A 346 -8.23 6.75 -35.97
C SER A 346 -6.77 7.17 -36.21
N ASP A 347 -6.06 6.41 -37.05
CA ASP A 347 -4.72 6.77 -37.51
C ASP A 347 -4.71 8.13 -38.25
N ASP A 348 -5.83 8.59 -38.83
CA ASP A 348 -5.97 9.94 -39.42
C ASP A 348 -5.75 11.06 -38.39
N ASN A 349 -6.09 10.80 -37.13
CA ASN A 349 -5.92 11.73 -36.02
C ASN A 349 -4.57 11.56 -35.30
N LYS A 350 -3.70 10.64 -35.73
CA LYS A 350 -2.47 10.30 -35.03
C LYS A 350 -1.41 11.38 -35.21
N LEU A 351 -0.97 11.95 -34.08
CA LEU A 351 0.07 12.99 -34.03
C LEU A 351 1.47 12.40 -33.90
N GLY A 352 1.60 11.19 -33.37
CA GLY A 352 2.88 10.50 -33.23
C GLY A 352 2.76 9.21 -32.42
N GLN A 353 3.84 8.42 -32.41
CA GLN A 353 3.94 7.19 -31.61
C GLN A 353 5.40 6.96 -31.21
N GLY A 354 5.62 6.56 -29.96
CA GLY A 354 6.94 6.23 -29.42
C GLY A 354 6.86 5.12 -28.37
N GLY A 355 7.96 4.91 -27.63
CA GLY A 355 8.03 3.88 -26.57
C GLY A 355 7.00 4.07 -25.44
N PHE A 356 6.47 5.28 -25.28
CA PHE A 356 5.48 5.67 -24.27
C PHE A 356 4.02 5.57 -24.76
N GLY A 357 3.78 5.05 -25.97
CA GLY A 357 2.45 4.91 -26.57
C GLY A 357 2.20 5.83 -27.77
N ALA A 358 0.94 5.95 -28.17
CA ALA A 358 0.51 6.74 -29.32
C ALA A 358 -0.27 7.98 -28.88
N VAL A 359 -0.05 9.09 -29.58
CA VAL A 359 -0.70 10.38 -29.33
C VAL A 359 -1.66 10.69 -30.46
N TYR A 360 -2.91 11.02 -30.13
CA TYR A 360 -3.97 11.34 -31.07
C TYR A 360 -4.49 12.75 -30.83
N LYS A 361 -4.85 13.44 -31.90
CA LYS A 361 -5.67 14.65 -31.85
C LYS A 361 -7.10 14.26 -31.53
N GLY A 362 -7.78 15.07 -30.73
CA GLY A 362 -9.23 14.98 -30.56
C GLY A 362 -9.88 16.35 -30.54
N ILE A 363 -11.19 16.38 -30.78
CA ILE A 363 -12.03 17.56 -30.61
C ILE A 363 -13.13 17.19 -29.60
N LEU A 364 -13.17 17.87 -28.46
CA LEU A 364 -14.22 17.71 -27.47
C LEU A 364 -15.55 18.31 -27.97
N ALA A 365 -16.65 17.94 -27.32
CA ALA A 365 -18.00 18.35 -27.73
C ALA A 365 -18.26 19.88 -27.65
N ASP A 366 -17.43 20.60 -26.89
CA ASP A 366 -17.41 22.07 -26.80
C ASP A 366 -16.54 22.73 -27.89
N GLY A 367 -15.95 21.92 -28.79
CA GLY A 367 -15.02 22.36 -29.84
C GLY A 367 -13.56 22.48 -29.38
N GLN A 368 -13.23 22.18 -28.12
CA GLN A 368 -11.85 22.26 -27.65
C GLN A 368 -10.97 21.17 -28.30
N ALA A 369 -9.89 21.60 -28.96
CA ALA A 369 -8.88 20.70 -29.49
C ALA A 369 -7.95 20.18 -28.37
N ILE A 370 -7.77 18.87 -28.31
CA ILE A 370 -6.98 18.16 -27.31
C ILE A 370 -5.94 17.23 -27.95
N ALA A 371 -4.88 16.92 -27.21
CA ALA A 371 -3.94 15.85 -27.52
C ALA A 371 -4.08 14.73 -26.49
N VAL A 372 -4.28 13.50 -26.96
CA VAL A 372 -4.58 12.33 -26.14
C VAL A 372 -3.45 11.31 -26.26
N LYS A 373 -2.62 11.20 -25.23
CA LYS A 373 -1.55 10.19 -25.13
C LYS A 373 -2.16 8.90 -24.56
N ARG A 374 -2.32 7.88 -25.40
CA ARG A 374 -2.81 6.53 -25.03
C ARG A 374 -1.61 5.65 -24.70
N LEU A 375 -1.42 5.37 -23.42
CA LEU A 375 -0.28 4.62 -22.90
C LEU A 375 -0.44 3.12 -23.18
N SER A 376 0.65 2.42 -23.47
CA SER A 376 0.61 1.00 -23.84
C SER A 376 0.14 0.12 -22.67
N SER A 377 -0.90 -0.69 -22.89
CA SER A 377 -1.49 -1.57 -21.86
C SER A 377 -0.56 -2.69 -21.35
N ASN A 378 0.48 -3.03 -22.12
CA ASN A 378 1.28 -4.25 -21.93
C ASN A 378 2.65 -4.02 -21.26
N SER A 379 2.93 -2.83 -20.72
CA SER A 379 4.19 -2.54 -20.03
C SER A 379 3.94 -2.02 -18.61
N GLY A 380 4.69 -2.54 -17.63
CA GLY A 380 4.71 -1.98 -16.26
C GLY A 380 5.27 -0.55 -16.22
N GLN A 381 5.99 -0.16 -17.28
CA GLN A 381 6.51 1.19 -17.49
C GLN A 381 5.41 2.23 -17.73
N GLY A 382 4.41 1.94 -18.58
CA GLY A 382 3.32 2.87 -18.86
C GLY A 382 2.45 3.21 -17.64
N GLU A 383 2.34 2.33 -16.65
CA GLU A 383 1.64 2.63 -15.39
C GLU A 383 2.45 3.57 -14.47
N VAL A 384 3.77 3.41 -14.41
CA VAL A 384 4.66 4.31 -13.67
C VAL A 384 4.65 5.71 -14.29
N GLU A 385 4.71 5.79 -15.61
CA GLU A 385 4.64 7.06 -16.35
C GLU A 385 3.28 7.75 -16.15
N PHE A 386 2.16 7.01 -16.26
CA PHE A 386 0.82 7.56 -15.96
C PHE A 386 0.77 8.19 -14.57
N LYS A 387 1.20 7.46 -13.53
CA LYS A 387 1.18 7.93 -12.15
C LYS A 387 2.12 9.13 -11.94
N ASN A 388 3.28 9.15 -12.59
CA ASN A 388 4.20 10.29 -12.57
C ASN A 388 3.57 11.53 -13.22
N GLU A 389 3.06 11.42 -14.46
CA GLU A 389 2.53 12.58 -15.18
C GLU A 389 1.30 13.17 -14.49
N VAL A 390 0.35 12.34 -14.02
CA VAL A 390 -0.82 12.85 -13.27
C VAL A 390 -0.37 13.51 -11.95
N ARG A 391 0.53 12.89 -11.17
CA ARG A 391 0.99 13.42 -9.88
C ARG A 391 1.73 14.76 -10.01
N LEU A 392 2.50 14.93 -11.09
CA LEU A 392 3.31 16.12 -11.33
C LEU A 392 2.50 17.22 -12.01
N LEU A 393 1.94 16.95 -13.19
CA LEU A 393 1.36 17.97 -14.05
C LEU A 393 0.04 18.53 -13.51
N ALA A 394 -0.70 17.79 -12.68
CA ALA A 394 -1.89 18.34 -11.99
C ALA A 394 -1.56 19.54 -11.08
N LYS A 395 -0.29 19.74 -10.70
CA LYS A 395 0.19 20.83 -9.83
C LYS A 395 1.01 21.89 -10.58
N LEU A 396 1.19 21.74 -11.89
CA LEU A 396 2.00 22.65 -12.71
C LEU A 396 1.10 23.49 -13.63
N ASP A 397 1.35 24.80 -13.63
CA ASP A 397 0.67 25.72 -14.53
C ASP A 397 1.63 26.86 -14.89
N HIS A 398 2.19 26.76 -16.10
CA HIS A 398 3.15 27.73 -16.60
C HIS A 398 3.10 27.80 -18.13
N ARG A 399 3.24 29.01 -18.69
CA ARG A 399 3.06 29.27 -20.12
C ARG A 399 4.00 28.46 -21.03
N ASN A 400 5.19 28.11 -20.53
CA ASN A 400 6.21 27.32 -21.24
C ASN A 400 6.17 25.82 -20.91
N LEU A 401 5.11 25.32 -20.29
CA LEU A 401 4.82 23.89 -20.17
C LEU A 401 3.57 23.55 -20.99
N VAL A 402 3.44 22.30 -21.41
CA VAL A 402 2.17 21.77 -21.95
C VAL A 402 1.24 21.43 -20.79
N ARG A 403 0.05 22.02 -20.78
CA ARG A 403 -0.94 21.84 -19.72
C ARG A 403 -1.67 20.50 -19.87
N LEU A 404 -1.60 19.67 -18.82
CA LEU A 404 -2.50 18.54 -18.63
C LEU A 404 -3.89 19.08 -18.29
N LEU A 405 -4.90 18.71 -19.10
CA LEU A 405 -6.31 19.06 -18.90
C LEU A 405 -7.03 17.98 -18.08
N GLY A 406 -6.65 16.72 -18.29
CA GLY A 406 -7.32 15.59 -17.69
C GLY A 406 -6.62 14.26 -17.85
N PHE A 407 -7.22 13.22 -17.28
CA PHE A 407 -6.85 11.83 -17.51
C PHE A 407 -8.10 10.96 -17.68
N CYS A 408 -7.93 9.76 -18.21
CA CYS A 408 -8.95 8.72 -18.24
C CYS A 408 -8.34 7.41 -17.76
N LEU A 409 -8.99 6.74 -16.81
CA LEU A 409 -8.57 5.47 -16.24
C LEU A 409 -9.76 4.51 -16.17
N GLU A 410 -10.04 3.81 -17.26
CA GLU A 410 -11.22 2.93 -17.38
C GLU A 410 -10.81 1.52 -17.83
N GLY A 411 -10.77 0.58 -16.87
CA GLY A 411 -10.27 -0.78 -17.10
C GLY A 411 -8.77 -0.81 -17.44
N THR A 412 -8.43 -1.28 -18.64
CA THR A 412 -7.04 -1.31 -19.14
C THR A 412 -6.57 0.00 -19.77
N GLU A 413 -7.50 0.93 -20.04
CA GLU A 413 -7.22 2.19 -20.73
C GLU A 413 -6.62 3.21 -19.77
N LYS A 414 -5.47 3.77 -20.14
CA LYS A 414 -4.75 4.83 -19.43
C LYS A 414 -4.46 5.95 -20.42
N LEU A 415 -5.24 7.03 -20.36
CA LEU A 415 -5.12 8.17 -21.27
C LEU A 415 -4.75 9.43 -20.51
N LEU A 416 -3.81 10.20 -21.06
CA LEU A 416 -3.48 11.55 -20.59
C LEU A 416 -3.97 12.56 -21.63
N ILE A 417 -4.74 13.55 -21.20
CA ILE A 417 -5.39 14.55 -22.06
C ILE A 417 -4.73 15.90 -21.82
N TYR A 418 -4.09 16.44 -22.85
CA TYR A 418 -3.38 17.71 -22.85
C TYR A 418 -4.05 18.72 -23.77
N GLU A 419 -3.70 20.01 -23.61
CA GLU A 419 -3.99 21.01 -24.63
C GLU A 419 -3.36 20.63 -25.98
N PHE A 420 -4.07 20.85 -27.09
CA PHE A 420 -3.50 20.65 -28.42
C PHE A 420 -2.54 21.79 -28.78
N VAL A 421 -1.29 21.44 -29.09
CA VAL A 421 -0.24 22.39 -29.46
C VAL A 421 0.02 22.32 -30.98
N PRO A 422 -0.33 23.36 -31.76
CA PRO A 422 -0.58 23.21 -33.20
C PRO A 422 0.67 23.08 -34.08
N ASN A 423 1.82 23.65 -33.69
CA ASN A 423 3.03 23.61 -34.52
C ASN A 423 3.96 22.43 -34.15
N SER A 424 3.41 21.33 -33.62
CA SER A 424 4.15 20.09 -33.32
C SER A 424 5.43 20.32 -32.50
N SER A 425 6.43 19.46 -32.65
CA SER A 425 7.69 19.47 -31.90
C SER A 425 8.84 20.18 -32.62
N LEU A 426 9.78 20.73 -31.84
CA LEU A 426 10.89 21.56 -32.31
C LEU A 426 11.91 20.79 -33.17
N ASP A 427 12.09 19.49 -32.92
CA ASP A 427 12.91 18.61 -33.78
C ASP A 427 12.46 18.66 -35.24
N GLN A 428 11.14 18.66 -35.50
CA GLN A 428 10.61 18.77 -36.85
C GLN A 428 11.03 20.06 -37.54
N PHE A 429 11.24 21.16 -36.80
CA PHE A 429 11.70 22.43 -37.38
C PHE A 429 13.22 22.51 -37.53
N ILE A 430 13.97 21.80 -36.69
CA ILE A 430 15.44 21.78 -36.75
C ILE A 430 15.94 20.86 -37.87
N HIS A 431 15.26 19.73 -38.09
CA HIS A 431 15.69 18.68 -39.02
C HIS A 431 15.05 18.75 -40.42
N ASP A 432 13.85 19.31 -40.58
CA ASP A 432 13.24 19.57 -41.90
C ASP A 432 13.90 20.82 -42.53
N PRO A 433 14.58 20.71 -43.69
CA PRO A 433 15.25 21.84 -44.32
C PRO A 433 14.32 23.02 -44.62
N ASN A 434 13.05 22.77 -44.96
CA ASN A 434 12.09 23.81 -45.31
C ASN A 434 11.58 24.53 -44.05
N LYS A 435 11.23 23.78 -42.99
CA LYS A 435 10.77 24.36 -41.72
C LYS A 435 11.88 25.11 -40.98
N ARG A 436 13.16 24.73 -41.18
CA ARG A 436 14.33 25.38 -40.57
C ARG A 436 14.48 26.86 -40.95
N PHE A 437 13.98 27.28 -42.11
CA PHE A 437 13.94 28.69 -42.52
C PHE A 437 12.86 29.52 -41.78
N ILE A 438 11.81 28.88 -41.25
CA ILE A 438 10.76 29.54 -40.44
C ILE A 438 11.37 30.03 -39.11
N LEU A 439 12.33 29.27 -38.58
CA LEU A 439 13.13 29.61 -37.39
C LEU A 439 14.24 30.61 -37.75
N ASP A 440 13.87 31.89 -37.89
CA ASP A 440 14.83 33.00 -37.84
C ASP A 440 15.48 33.16 -36.45
N TRP A 441 16.43 34.08 -36.32
CA TRP A 441 17.16 34.29 -35.06
C TRP A 441 16.26 34.75 -33.90
N GLU A 442 15.28 35.63 -34.17
CA GLU A 442 14.35 36.13 -33.15
C GLU A 442 13.51 34.98 -32.57
N LYS A 443 12.92 34.15 -33.43
CA LYS A 443 12.16 32.96 -33.00
C LYS A 443 13.04 31.96 -32.27
N ARG A 444 14.28 31.72 -32.71
CA ARG A 444 15.23 30.84 -31.99
C ARG A 444 15.54 31.36 -30.59
N TYR A 445 15.84 32.66 -30.45
CA TYR A 445 16.10 33.27 -29.16
C TYR A 445 14.89 33.13 -28.23
N LYS A 446 13.70 33.47 -28.73
CA LYS A 446 12.42 33.34 -28.00
C LYS A 446 12.11 31.91 -27.56
N ILE A 447 12.45 30.92 -28.40
CA ILE A 447 12.32 29.48 -28.07
C ILE A 447 13.30 29.11 -26.96
N ILE A 448 14.58 29.50 -27.06
CA ILE A 448 15.61 29.24 -26.03
C ILE A 448 15.20 29.88 -24.70
N GLU A 449 14.76 31.14 -24.71
CA GLU A 449 14.28 31.85 -23.53
C GLU A 449 13.05 31.16 -22.92
N GLY A 450 12.09 30.72 -23.75
CA GLY A 450 10.91 29.97 -23.31
C GLY A 450 11.26 28.63 -22.66
N ILE A 451 12.21 27.89 -23.23
CA ILE A 451 12.73 26.64 -22.63
C ILE A 451 13.39 26.96 -21.28
N ALA A 452 14.28 27.96 -21.22
CA ALA A 452 14.97 28.35 -20.00
C ALA A 452 13.99 28.77 -18.89
N ARG A 453 12.96 29.57 -19.22
CA ARG A 453 11.87 29.94 -18.28
C ARG A 453 11.07 28.72 -17.81
N GLY A 454 10.80 27.76 -18.71
CA GLY A 454 10.12 26.50 -18.35
C GLY A 454 10.94 25.65 -17.37
N ILE A 455 12.26 25.54 -17.58
CA ILE A 455 13.17 24.81 -16.68
C ILE A 455 13.33 25.54 -15.34
N LEU A 456 13.51 26.86 -15.37
CA LEU A 456 13.60 27.69 -14.16
C LEU A 456 12.37 27.49 -13.28
N TYR A 457 11.18 27.56 -13.88
CA TYR A 457 9.93 27.29 -13.18
C TYR A 457 9.94 25.92 -12.51
N LEU A 458 10.28 24.84 -13.23
CA LEU A 458 10.35 23.48 -12.68
C LEU A 458 11.40 23.33 -11.55
N HIS A 459 12.49 24.09 -11.59
CA HIS A 459 13.61 23.95 -10.65
C HIS A 459 13.48 24.84 -9.40
N GLN A 460 12.80 25.98 -9.50
CA GLN A 460 12.79 27.04 -8.48
C GLN A 460 11.39 27.61 -8.18
N ASP A 461 10.59 27.95 -9.20
CA ASP A 461 9.35 28.72 -9.00
C ASP A 461 8.09 27.85 -8.77
N SER A 462 8.11 26.57 -9.13
CA SER A 462 7.03 25.63 -8.80
C SER A 462 7.10 25.21 -7.33
N GLN A 463 5.93 24.91 -6.74
CA GLN A 463 5.80 24.43 -5.34
C GLN A 463 6.64 23.18 -5.01
N LEU A 464 7.13 22.49 -6.04
CA LEU A 464 7.92 21.28 -5.98
C LEU A 464 9.13 21.46 -6.90
N ARG A 465 10.34 21.09 -6.47
CA ARG A 465 11.52 21.05 -7.35
C ARG A 465 11.46 19.78 -8.21
N ILE A 466 11.36 19.94 -9.52
CA ILE A 466 11.15 18.86 -10.50
C ILE A 466 12.26 18.87 -11.53
N ILE A 467 12.95 17.73 -11.71
CA ILE A 467 13.91 17.52 -12.80
C ILE A 467 13.22 16.75 -13.92
N HIS A 468 13.22 17.30 -15.15
CA HIS A 468 12.53 16.70 -16.31
C HIS A 468 13.13 15.34 -16.74
N ARG A 469 14.45 15.21 -16.67
CA ARG A 469 15.30 14.07 -17.11
C ARG A 469 15.25 13.67 -18.59
N ASP A 470 14.18 13.97 -19.32
CA ASP A 470 14.11 13.73 -20.78
C ASP A 470 13.86 15.03 -21.57
N LEU A 471 14.79 15.99 -21.45
CA LEU A 471 14.70 17.27 -22.17
C LEU A 471 15.44 17.18 -23.51
N LYS A 472 14.69 17.17 -24.61
CA LYS A 472 15.19 17.02 -25.98
C LYS A 472 14.29 17.76 -26.97
N PRO A 473 14.74 18.08 -28.21
CA PRO A 473 13.94 18.86 -29.16
C PRO A 473 12.57 18.25 -29.52
N SER A 474 12.41 16.93 -29.52
CA SER A 474 11.10 16.29 -29.76
C SER A 474 10.10 16.47 -28.60
N ASN A 475 10.58 16.78 -27.40
CA ASN A 475 9.75 17.04 -26.22
C ASN A 475 9.49 18.56 -26.00
N ILE A 476 9.97 19.42 -26.91
CA ILE A 476 9.62 20.85 -26.94
C ILE A 476 8.57 21.07 -28.02
N LEU A 477 7.32 21.31 -27.64
CA LEU A 477 6.26 21.66 -28.57
C LEU A 477 6.21 23.17 -28.82
N LEU A 478 5.71 23.58 -29.99
CA LEU A 478 5.59 24.98 -30.39
C LEU A 478 4.11 25.40 -30.51
N ASP A 479 3.72 26.45 -29.78
CA ASP A 479 2.37 26.99 -29.90
C ASP A 479 2.16 27.79 -31.19
N GLY A 480 0.92 28.24 -31.43
CA GLY A 480 0.55 29.03 -32.63
C GLY A 480 1.30 30.36 -32.78
N LYS A 481 2.03 30.82 -31.74
CA LYS A 481 2.86 32.03 -31.72
C LYS A 481 4.36 31.69 -31.64
N MET A 482 4.73 30.44 -31.96
CA MET A 482 6.08 29.89 -31.90
C MET A 482 6.74 30.00 -30.52
N ASN A 483 5.95 29.97 -29.44
CA ASN A 483 6.49 29.86 -28.09
C ASN A 483 6.76 28.39 -27.75
N ALA A 484 7.89 28.13 -27.08
CA ALA A 484 8.23 26.80 -26.59
C ALA A 484 7.37 26.37 -25.40
N LYS A 485 6.88 25.13 -25.44
CA LYS A 485 6.20 24.41 -24.34
C LYS A 485 6.88 23.06 -24.11
N ILE A 486 7.42 22.85 -22.91
CA ILE A 486 8.04 21.58 -22.50
C ILE A 486 6.93 20.53 -22.25
N SER A 487 7.16 19.29 -22.70
CA SER A 487 6.21 18.18 -22.68
C SER A 487 6.89 16.84 -22.33
N ASP A 488 6.08 15.80 -22.14
CA ASP A 488 6.49 14.42 -21.83
C ASP A 488 7.18 14.23 -20.47
N PHE A 489 6.39 14.30 -19.40
CA PHE A 489 6.87 14.26 -18.01
C PHE A 489 6.95 12.84 -17.44
N GLY A 490 6.75 11.79 -18.25
CA GLY A 490 6.74 10.39 -17.76
C GLY A 490 8.04 10.00 -17.03
N MET A 491 9.15 10.61 -17.44
CA MET A 491 10.48 10.44 -16.84
C MET A 491 10.84 11.51 -15.79
N ALA A 492 10.00 12.50 -15.48
CA ALA A 492 10.35 13.53 -14.52
C ALA A 492 10.50 12.99 -13.07
N LYS A 493 11.24 13.72 -12.21
CA LYS A 493 11.51 13.32 -10.81
C LYS A 493 11.39 14.51 -9.85
N LEU A 494 10.78 14.28 -8.70
CA LEU A 494 10.74 15.20 -7.57
C LEU A 494 12.05 15.15 -6.77
N MET A 495 12.60 16.32 -6.47
CA MET A 495 13.73 16.52 -5.57
C MET A 495 13.23 17.02 -4.21
N LYS A 496 13.80 16.54 -3.11
CA LYS A 496 13.58 17.14 -1.79
C LYS A 496 14.22 18.54 -1.75
N THR A 497 13.57 19.50 -1.09
CA THR A 497 13.96 20.93 -1.11
C THR A 497 15.42 21.19 -0.71
N ASP A 498 15.93 20.40 0.24
CA ASP A 498 17.25 20.54 0.84
C ASP A 498 18.35 19.69 0.16
N GLN A 499 18.01 18.95 -0.90
CA GLN A 499 18.99 18.13 -1.64
C GLN A 499 19.52 18.88 -2.87
N THR A 500 20.82 19.17 -2.84
CA THR A 500 21.60 19.66 -3.99
C THR A 500 22.10 18.52 -4.89
N HIS A 501 22.31 17.33 -4.31
CA HIS A 501 22.69 16.11 -5.01
C HIS A 501 21.81 14.95 -4.54
N ASP A 502 21.37 14.12 -5.49
CA ASP A 502 20.65 12.88 -5.23
C ASP A 502 21.21 11.80 -6.16
N ALA A 503 21.56 10.64 -5.61
CA ALA A 503 22.17 9.57 -6.37
C ALA A 503 21.11 8.89 -7.24
N ALA A 504 21.19 9.07 -8.56
CA ALA A 504 20.28 8.45 -9.50
C ALA A 504 20.49 6.92 -9.52
N SER A 505 19.70 6.20 -8.73
CA SER A 505 19.70 4.72 -8.66
C SER A 505 19.40 4.02 -9.99
N ARG A 506 18.90 4.77 -10.98
CA ARG A 506 18.73 4.35 -12.37
C ARG A 506 18.98 5.54 -13.29
N ILE A 507 19.93 5.39 -14.22
CA ILE A 507 20.16 6.34 -15.31
C ILE A 507 18.92 6.34 -16.21
N ALA A 508 18.43 7.52 -16.57
CA ALA A 508 17.17 7.72 -17.26
C ALA A 508 17.21 9.02 -18.07
N GLY A 509 16.91 8.93 -19.37
CA GLY A 509 16.87 10.00 -20.35
C GLY A 509 17.06 9.43 -21.76
N THR A 510 17.04 10.28 -22.79
CA THR A 510 17.45 9.92 -24.15
C THR A 510 18.96 10.11 -24.33
N LEU A 511 19.61 9.22 -25.07
CA LEU A 511 21.04 9.29 -25.46
C LEU A 511 21.25 10.26 -26.63
#